data_AF-A0A6G0GGS0-F1
#
_entry.id   AF-A0A6G0GGS0-F1
#
_cell.length_a   1.000
_cell.length_b   1.000
_cell.length_c   1.000
_cell.angle_alpha   90.00
_cell.angle_beta   90.00
_cell.angle_gamma   90.00
#
_symmetry.space_group_name_H-M   'P 1'
#
loop_
_entity.id
_entity.type
_entity.pdbx_description
1 polymer ?
#
loop_
_entity_poly.entity_id
_entity_poly.type
_entity_poly.pdbx_seq_one_letter_code
_entity_poly.pdbx_strand_id
1 'polypeptide(L)'
;MTEAALISLAQIVLPSEVLSSFDITKVESTDTEINIHLDEKMYDTLRNDVHFESKGFIPAVSITDFPIRDHKVILLLRRRKWVDIRTGKSFILPLKIAAEGTRYSKEFAAFLKETYGHIPGDLPYA
;
A
#
# COMPACT_ATOMS: atom_id res chain seq x y z
N MET A 1 -2.46 24.84 -9.44
CA MET A 1 -2.76 24.39 -8.05
C MET A 1 -1.43 23.95 -7.44
N THR A 2 -1.10 24.40 -6.24
CA THR A 2 0.20 24.11 -5.61
C THR A 2 0.27 22.64 -5.19
N GLU A 3 1.41 22.00 -5.43
CA GLU A 3 1.71 20.60 -5.06
C GLU A 3 1.38 20.29 -3.59
N ALA A 4 1.61 21.26 -2.70
CA ALA A 4 1.26 21.17 -1.28
C ALA A 4 -0.23 20.87 -1.03
N ALA A 5 -1.14 21.45 -1.81
CA ALA A 5 -2.58 21.23 -1.63
C ALA A 5 -2.99 19.80 -2.03
N LEU A 6 -2.33 19.22 -3.03
CA LEU A 6 -2.55 17.84 -3.45
C LEU A 6 -2.01 16.85 -2.42
N ILE A 7 -0.84 17.14 -1.84
CA ILE A 7 -0.28 16.34 -0.75
C ILE A 7 -1.20 16.35 0.47
N SER A 8 -1.70 17.53 0.87
CA SER A 8 -2.65 17.63 1.99
C SER A 8 -3.92 16.81 1.74
N LEU A 9 -4.44 16.80 0.50
CA LEU A 9 -5.59 15.98 0.15
C LEU A 9 -5.27 14.48 0.21
N ALA A 10 -4.11 14.07 -0.28
CA ALA A 10 -3.67 12.68 -0.20
C ALA A 10 -3.51 12.22 1.25
N GLN A 11 -3.02 13.07 2.15
CA GLN A 11 -2.89 12.78 3.59
C GLN A 11 -4.23 12.62 4.32
N ILE A 12 -5.32 13.18 3.78
CA ILE A 12 -6.67 12.96 4.32
C ILE A 12 -7.21 11.60 3.89
N VAL A 13 -6.84 11.15 2.69
CA VAL A 13 -7.38 9.93 2.09
C VAL A 13 -6.57 8.69 2.44
N LEU A 14 -5.24 8.79 2.45
CA LEU A 14 -4.33 7.67 2.63
C LEU A 14 -3.61 7.76 3.99
N PRO A 15 -3.37 6.61 4.65
CA PRO A 15 -2.57 6.58 5.87
C PRO A 15 -1.18 7.17 5.67
N SER A 16 -0.67 7.83 6.70
CA SER A 16 0.64 8.49 6.67
C SER A 16 1.79 7.53 6.36
N GLU A 17 1.67 6.29 6.79
CA GLU A 17 2.62 5.18 6.61
C GLU A 17 2.69 4.72 5.15
N VAL A 18 1.56 4.79 4.44
CA VAL A 18 1.52 4.52 3.00
C VAL A 18 2.26 5.64 2.27
N LEU A 19 1.94 6.91 2.58
CA LEU A 19 2.58 8.07 1.97
C LEU A 19 4.07 8.21 2.34
N SER A 20 4.50 7.67 3.48
CA SER A 20 5.92 7.65 3.84
C SER A 20 6.70 6.63 3.03
N SER A 21 6.10 5.48 2.73
CA SER A 21 6.78 4.30 2.16
C SER A 21 6.58 4.13 0.65
N PHE A 22 5.52 4.73 0.09
CA PHE A 22 5.13 4.59 -1.30
C PHE A 22 4.94 5.94 -1.99
N ASP A 23 5.24 5.98 -3.28
CA ASP A 23 4.90 7.08 -4.19
C ASP A 23 3.61 6.75 -4.94
N ILE A 24 2.70 7.72 -5.04
CA ILE A 24 1.51 7.62 -5.89
C ILE A 24 1.95 7.82 -7.33
N THR A 25 1.86 6.78 -8.14
CA THR A 25 2.30 6.83 -9.55
C THR A 25 1.15 7.12 -10.51
N LYS A 26 -0.07 6.71 -10.14
CA LYS A 26 -1.26 6.90 -10.96
C LYS A 26 -2.52 6.80 -10.10
N VAL A 27 -3.53 7.61 -10.45
CA VAL A 27 -4.89 7.48 -9.92
C VAL A 27 -5.84 7.34 -11.11
N GLU A 28 -6.64 6.30 -11.12
CA GLU A 28 -7.67 6.05 -12.12
C GLU A 28 -9.02 5.93 -11.43
N SER A 29 -10.06 6.47 -12.04
CA SER A 29 -11.42 6.37 -11.53
C SER A 29 -12.36 5.94 -12.64
N THR A 30 -13.24 5.00 -12.33
CA THR A 30 -14.42 4.64 -13.11
C THR A 30 -15.67 5.09 -12.35
N ASP A 31 -16.86 4.82 -12.89
CA ASP A 31 -18.13 5.15 -12.23
C ASP A 31 -18.38 4.38 -10.92
N THR A 32 -17.59 3.32 -10.65
CA THR A 32 -17.80 2.42 -9.50
C THR A 32 -16.54 2.16 -8.68
N GLU A 33 -15.36 2.50 -9.20
CA GLU A 33 -14.08 2.12 -8.60
C GLU A 33 -13.02 3.20 -8.76
N ILE A 34 -12.19 3.37 -7.73
CA ILE A 34 -11.00 4.20 -7.74
C ILE A 34 -9.79 3.29 -7.55
N ASN A 35 -8.87 3.31 -8.51
CA ASN A 35 -7.61 2.57 -8.48
C ASN A 35 -6.45 3.54 -8.20
N ILE A 36 -5.76 3.34 -7.08
CA ILE A 36 -4.59 4.13 -6.69
C ILE A 36 -3.35 3.24 -6.82
N HIS A 37 -2.48 3.56 -7.77
CA HIS A 37 -1.24 2.82 -8.02
C HIS A 37 -0.11 3.40 -7.18
N LEU A 38 0.55 2.52 -6.43
CA LEU A 38 1.53 2.86 -5.41
C LEU A 38 2.82 2.08 -5.66
N ASP A 39 3.95 2.79 -5.79
CA ASP A 39 5.28 2.19 -5.93
C ASP A 39 6.10 2.39 -4.66
N GLU A 40 6.70 1.31 -4.16
CA GLU A 40 7.58 1.42 -2.99
C GLU A 40 8.78 2.32 -3.30
N LYS A 41 9.01 3.29 -2.43
CA LYS A 41 10.07 4.30 -2.56
C LYS A 41 11.45 3.66 -2.65
N MET A 42 12.39 4.44 -3.17
CA MET A 42 13.80 4.09 -3.09
C MET A 42 14.32 4.48 -1.69
N TYR A 43 14.78 3.50 -0.92
CA TYR A 43 15.38 3.76 0.40
C TYR A 43 16.84 4.15 0.22
N ASP A 44 17.22 5.36 0.65
CA ASP A 44 18.59 5.87 0.51
C ASP A 44 19.63 4.99 1.22
N THR A 45 19.25 4.32 2.30
CA THR A 45 20.12 3.39 3.04
C THR A 45 20.58 2.21 2.18
N LEU A 46 19.71 1.69 1.31
CA LEU A 46 20.05 0.60 0.38
C LEU A 46 20.62 1.12 -0.92
N ARG A 47 20.07 2.23 -1.44
CA ARG A 47 20.54 2.85 -2.69
C ARG A 47 22.01 3.26 -2.62
N ASN A 48 22.45 3.77 -1.47
CA ASN A 48 23.81 4.26 -1.28
C ASN A 48 24.80 3.15 -0.87
N ASP A 49 24.32 1.93 -0.62
CA ASP A 49 25.17 0.79 -0.33
C ASP A 49 25.53 0.05 -1.62
N VAL A 50 26.84 -0.05 -1.90
CA VAL A 50 27.38 -0.71 -3.10
C VAL A 50 27.01 -2.19 -3.21
N HIS A 51 26.62 -2.83 -2.11
CA HIS A 51 26.27 -4.25 -2.10
C HIS A 51 24.80 -4.52 -2.49
N PHE A 52 23.95 -3.49 -2.57
CA PHE A 52 22.54 -3.65 -2.86
C PHE A 52 22.14 -2.98 -4.17
N GLU A 53 21.35 -3.70 -4.97
CA GLU A 53 20.81 -3.18 -6.23
C GLU A 53 19.30 -3.36 -6.29
N SER A 54 18.58 -2.31 -6.70
CA SER A 54 17.14 -2.38 -6.97
C SER A 54 16.90 -3.03 -8.34
N LYS A 55 16.30 -4.22 -8.36
CA LYS A 55 15.92 -4.97 -9.58
C LYS A 55 14.45 -4.79 -9.95
N GLY A 56 13.96 -3.55 -9.85
CA GLY A 56 12.59 -3.18 -10.19
C GLY A 56 11.58 -3.56 -9.10
N PHE A 57 10.37 -3.94 -9.53
CA PHE A 57 9.25 -4.24 -8.64
C PHE A 57 8.78 -5.68 -8.82
N ILE A 58 8.24 -6.26 -7.75
CA ILE A 58 7.45 -7.49 -7.85
C ILE A 58 6.04 -7.19 -8.41
N PRO A 59 5.29 -8.22 -8.85
CA PRO A 59 3.91 -8.05 -9.26
C PRO A 59 3.08 -7.29 -8.21
N ALA A 60 2.19 -6.42 -8.69
CA ALA A 60 1.35 -5.61 -7.83
C ALA A 60 0.44 -6.50 -6.98
N VAL A 61 0.22 -6.08 -5.73
CA VAL A 61 -0.79 -6.64 -4.84
C VAL A 61 -1.93 -5.64 -4.71
N SER A 62 -3.15 -6.11 -4.90
CA SER A 62 -4.36 -5.31 -4.71
C SER A 62 -4.80 -5.39 -3.25
N ILE A 63 -5.11 -4.23 -2.67
CA ILE A 63 -5.69 -4.10 -1.33
C ILE A 63 -6.94 -3.25 -1.44
N THR A 64 -8.07 -3.73 -0.94
CA THR A 64 -9.35 -2.99 -1.05
C THR A 64 -9.51 -2.01 0.12
N ASP A 65 -9.41 -0.71 -0.10
CA ASP A 65 -9.57 0.28 0.98
C ASP A 65 -11.04 0.70 1.20
N PHE A 66 -11.29 1.51 2.23
CA PHE A 66 -12.62 2.02 2.53
C PHE A 66 -13.20 2.78 1.33
N PRO A 67 -14.49 2.55 1.00
CA PRO A 67 -15.14 3.24 -0.11
C PRO A 67 -15.12 4.77 0.07
N ILE A 68 -14.89 5.50 -1.01
CA ILE A 68 -14.96 6.96 -1.05
C ILE A 68 -16.14 7.36 -1.91
N ARG A 69 -17.15 8.00 -1.29
CA ARG A 69 -18.34 8.54 -1.98
C ARG A 69 -18.92 7.54 -2.99
N ASP A 70 -19.23 6.33 -2.51
CA ASP A 70 -19.84 5.21 -3.25
C ASP A 70 -18.93 4.47 -4.25
N HIS A 71 -17.64 4.81 -4.32
CA HIS A 71 -16.69 4.09 -5.15
C HIS A 71 -15.88 3.11 -4.31
N LYS A 72 -15.76 1.86 -4.77
CA LYS A 72 -14.80 0.91 -4.21
C LYS A 72 -13.39 1.48 -4.41
N VAL A 73 -12.56 1.48 -3.38
CA VAL A 73 -11.17 1.93 -3.51
C VAL A 73 -10.27 0.71 -3.54
N ILE A 74 -9.38 0.64 -4.54
CA ILE A 74 -8.36 -0.40 -4.64
C ILE A 74 -6.99 0.28 -4.69
N LEU A 75 -6.15 -0.10 -3.74
CA LEU A 75 -4.74 0.25 -3.69
C LEU A 75 -3.96 -0.84 -4.43
N LEU A 76 -3.23 -0.48 -5.47
CA LEU A 76 -2.38 -1.37 -6.25
C LEU A 76 -0.93 -1.14 -5.85
N LEU A 77 -0.43 -1.95 -4.92
CA LEU A 77 0.90 -1.78 -4.32
C LEU A 77 1.95 -2.61 -5.06
N ARG A 78 2.96 -1.95 -5.61
CA ARG A 78 4.16 -2.58 -6.16
C ARG A 78 5.32 -2.43 -5.20
N ARG A 79 5.83 -3.57 -4.74
CA ARG A 79 6.94 -3.62 -3.79
C ARG A 79 8.28 -3.73 -4.50
N ARG A 80 9.32 -3.08 -3.97
CA ARG A 80 10.64 -3.01 -4.59
C ARG A 80 11.44 -4.28 -4.29
N LYS A 81 11.96 -4.89 -5.36
CA LYS A 81 12.85 -6.05 -5.26
C LYS A 81 14.29 -5.57 -5.18
N TRP A 82 14.99 -5.99 -4.15
CA TRP A 82 16.41 -5.75 -3.96
C TRP A 82 17.20 -7.02 -4.19
N VAL A 83 18.46 -6.88 -4.57
CA VAL A 83 19.42 -7.97 -4.68
C VAL A 83 20.68 -7.61 -3.90
N ASP A 84 21.10 -8.51 -3.02
CA ASP A 84 22.45 -8.49 -2.45
C ASP A 84 23.41 -9.05 -3.51
N ILE A 85 24.30 -8.20 -4.01
CA ILE A 85 25.27 -8.53 -5.06
C ILE A 85 26.31 -9.53 -4.55
N ARG A 86 26.62 -9.53 -3.24
CA ARG A 86 27.63 -10.44 -2.66
C ARG A 86 27.14 -11.87 -2.67
N THR A 87 25.86 -12.09 -2.39
CA THR A 87 25.28 -13.43 -2.31
C THR A 87 24.43 -13.81 -3.51
N GLY A 88 24.12 -12.85 -4.39
CA GLY A 88 23.18 -13.00 -5.51
C GLY A 88 21.73 -13.21 -5.07
N LYS A 89 21.39 -12.97 -3.78
CA LYS A 89 20.07 -13.29 -3.25
C LYS A 89 19.16 -12.07 -3.35
N SER A 90 17.93 -12.30 -3.82
CA SER A 90 16.91 -11.26 -3.83
C SER A 90 16.11 -11.21 -2.55
N PHE A 91 15.76 -10.01 -2.12
CA PHE A 91 14.92 -9.78 -0.96
C PHE A 91 13.98 -8.59 -1.19
N ILE A 92 13.00 -8.47 -0.30
CA ILE A 92 12.10 -7.33 -0.20
C ILE A 92 12.15 -6.91 1.27
N LEU A 93 12.14 -5.61 1.54
CA LEU A 93 12.17 -5.15 2.93
C LEU A 93 10.91 -5.61 3.68
N PRO A 94 10.99 -5.96 4.97
CA PRO A 94 9.80 -6.16 5.77
C PRO A 94 9.01 -4.84 5.85
N LEU A 95 7.74 -4.85 5.45
CA LEU A 95 6.86 -3.69 5.62
C LEU A 95 6.25 -3.79 7.03
N LYS A 96 6.52 -2.82 7.89
CA LYS A 96 5.90 -2.73 9.22
C LYS A 96 4.49 -2.15 9.07
N ILE A 97 3.57 -2.92 8.49
CA ILE A 97 2.18 -2.47 8.25
C ILE A 97 1.32 -2.61 9.52
N ALA A 98 1.63 -3.58 10.38
CA ALA A 98 0.89 -3.80 11.60
C ALA A 98 1.49 -2.98 12.76
N ALA A 99 0.83 -1.88 13.13
CA ALA A 99 0.95 -1.37 14.48
C ALA A 99 0.27 -2.37 15.44
N GLU A 100 0.89 -2.61 16.59
CA GLU A 100 0.34 -3.51 17.59
C GLU A 100 -1.03 -2.98 18.06
N GLY A 101 -2.10 -3.74 17.82
CA GLY A 101 -3.48 -3.32 18.14
C GLY A 101 -4.37 -2.88 16.95
N THR A 102 -3.87 -2.90 15.71
CA THR A 102 -4.71 -2.58 14.52
C THR A 102 -5.42 -3.79 13.89
N ARG A 103 -5.36 -4.95 14.53
CA ARG A 103 -6.21 -6.10 14.17
C ARG A 103 -7.60 -5.88 14.75
N TYR A 104 -8.64 -6.10 13.95
CA TYR A 104 -10.01 -6.06 14.45
C TYR A 104 -10.18 -7.01 15.65
N SER A 105 -10.97 -6.57 16.63
CA SER A 105 -11.51 -7.50 17.62
C SER A 105 -12.36 -8.55 16.87
N LYS A 106 -12.44 -9.77 17.41
CA LYS A 106 -13.20 -10.85 16.79
C LYS A 106 -14.66 -10.43 16.55
N GLU A 107 -15.19 -9.62 17.46
CA GLU A 107 -16.55 -9.10 17.46
C GLU A 107 -16.76 -8.09 16.32
N PHE A 108 -15.82 -7.17 16.08
CA PHE A 108 -15.95 -6.19 15.01
C PHE A 108 -15.76 -6.82 13.62
N ALA A 109 -14.85 -7.80 13.49
CA ALA A 109 -14.73 -8.61 12.28
C ALA A 109 -16.00 -9.44 12.00
N ALA A 110 -16.64 -9.98 13.03
CA ALA A 110 -17.92 -10.69 12.91
C ALA A 110 -19.06 -9.74 12.51
N PHE A 111 -19.14 -8.56 13.11
CA PHE A 111 -20.11 -7.51 12.76
C PHE A 111 -19.98 -7.10 11.29
N LEU A 112 -18.77 -6.86 10.79
CA LEU A 112 -18.55 -6.53 9.39
C LEU A 112 -18.93 -7.70 8.45
N LYS A 113 -18.72 -8.96 8.85
CA LYS A 113 -19.17 -10.13 8.07
C LYS A 113 -20.69 -10.24 8.00
N GLU A 114 -21.37 -9.91 9.09
CA GLU A 114 -22.82 -9.93 9.15
C GLU A 114 -23.42 -8.77 8.35
N THR A 115 -22.81 -7.59 8.42
CA THR A 115 -23.31 -6.36 7.77
C THR A 115 -23.00 -6.30 6.28
N TYR A 116 -21.83 -6.79 5.85
CA TYR A 116 -21.34 -6.68 4.47
C TYR A 116 -21.13 -8.03 3.76
N GLY A 117 -21.45 -9.16 4.40
CA GLY A 117 -21.31 -10.50 3.81
C GLY A 117 -19.87 -11.03 3.84
N HIS A 118 -19.46 -11.77 2.80
CA HIS A 118 -18.12 -12.38 2.77
C HIS A 118 -17.04 -11.30 2.60
N ILE A 119 -16.40 -10.93 3.72
CA ILE A 119 -15.20 -10.10 3.76
C ILE A 119 -14.11 -10.74 2.89
N PRO A 120 -13.69 -10.10 1.79
CA PRO A 120 -12.57 -10.57 0.97
C PRO A 120 -11.27 -10.57 1.79
N GLY A 121 -10.45 -11.61 1.66
CA GLY A 121 -9.20 -11.76 2.44
C GLY A 121 -8.09 -10.77 2.07
N ASP A 122 -8.32 -9.95 1.04
CA ASP A 122 -7.47 -8.87 0.54
C ASP A 122 -7.89 -7.47 1.04
N LEU A 123 -8.84 -7.40 1.97
CA LEU A 123 -9.09 -6.17 2.72
C LEU A 123 -7.85 -5.85 3.60
N PRO A 124 -7.47 -4.57 3.76
CA PRO A 124 -6.29 -4.11 4.50
C PRO A 124 -6.31 -4.47 6.00
N TYR A 125 -7.39 -5.09 6.45
CA TYR A 125 -7.70 -5.41 7.83
C TYR A 125 -8.17 -6.87 8.03
N ALA A 126 -8.09 -7.71 7.00
CA ALA A 126 -8.41 -9.14 7.05
C ALA A 126 -7.32 -9.99 7.71
#